data_AF-A0A445FUA4-F1
#
_entry.id   AF-A0A445FUA4-F1
#
_cell.length_a   1.000
_cell.length_b   1.000
_cell.length_c   1.000
_cell.angle_alpha   90.00
_cell.angle_beta   90.00
_cell.angle_gamma   90.00
#
_symmetry.space_group_name_H-M   'P 1'
#
loop_
_entity.id
_entity.type
_entity.pdbx_description
1 polymer ?
#
loop_
_entity_poly.entity_id
_entity_poly.type
_entity_poly.pdbx_seq_one_letter_code
_entity_poly.pdbx_strand_id
1 'polypeptide(L)'
;MDVKAEIDRLPIDLLAHIFVLFTSFIDLAHASGVCKKWKQGVKESLARRHNLSFTGWKMDDDSTARLVYHAYNLTKLDMYVYI
;
A
#
# COMPACT_ATOMS: atom_id res chain seq x y z
N MET A 1 26.97 -6.00 12.48
CA MET A 1 27.01 -5.21 11.23
C MET A 1 25.61 -5.28 10.65
N ASP A 2 24.87 -4.17 10.67
CA ASP A 2 23.49 -4.13 10.15
C ASP A 2 23.55 -4.29 8.63
N VAL A 3 23.34 -5.52 8.14
CA VAL A 3 23.32 -5.79 6.70
C VAL A 3 21.98 -5.29 6.18
N LYS A 4 21.96 -4.00 5.82
CA LYS A 4 20.81 -3.39 5.15
C LYS A 4 20.53 -4.21 3.88
N ALA A 5 19.36 -4.85 3.84
CA ALA A 5 18.98 -5.70 2.72
C ALA A 5 19.10 -4.93 1.40
N GLU A 6 19.48 -5.58 0.29
CA GLU A 6 19.68 -4.88 -0.99
C GLU A 6 18.45 -4.07 -1.43
N ILE A 7 17.25 -4.57 -1.11
CA ILE A 7 15.96 -3.89 -1.35
C ILE A 7 15.87 -2.52 -0.66
N ASP A 8 16.51 -2.35 0.50
CA ASP A 8 16.50 -1.09 1.23
C ASP A 8 17.38 -0.02 0.57
N ARG A 9 18.25 -0.40 -0.37
CA ARG A 9 19.07 0.54 -1.16
C ARG A 9 18.30 1.12 -2.34
N LEU A 10 17.20 0.48 -2.75
CA LEU A 10 16.40 0.94 -3.89
C LEU A 10 15.89 2.38 -3.66
N PRO A 11 15.96 3.25 -4.68
CA PRO A 11 15.22 4.51 -4.72
C PRO A 11 13.73 4.34 -4.40
N ILE A 12 13.12 5.39 -3.86
CA ILE A 12 11.73 5.35 -3.37
C ILE A 12 10.72 5.11 -4.50
N ASP A 13 10.99 5.65 -5.68
CA ASP A 13 10.19 5.51 -6.90
C ASP A 13 10.18 4.07 -7.42
N LEU A 14 11.30 3.36 -7.32
CA LEU A 14 11.39 1.94 -7.65
C LEU A 14 10.65 1.08 -6.63
N LEU A 15 10.79 1.38 -5.34
CA LEU A 15 9.99 0.71 -4.30
C LEU A 15 8.49 0.93 -4.51
N ALA A 16 8.08 2.16 -4.78
CA ALA A 16 6.70 2.50 -5.09
C ALA A 16 6.20 1.75 -6.33
N HIS A 17 7.02 1.66 -7.39
CA HIS A 17 6.66 0.89 -8.58
C HIS A 17 6.47 -0.60 -8.28
N ILE A 18 7.34 -1.21 -7.46
CA ILE A 18 7.19 -2.59 -7.02
C ILE A 18 5.89 -2.79 -6.24
N PHE A 19 5.58 -1.89 -5.30
CA PHE A 19 4.36 -1.98 -4.49
C PHE A 19 3.08 -1.79 -5.32
N VAL A 20 3.10 -1.04 -6.43
CA VAL A 20 1.96 -0.98 -7.35
C VAL A 20 1.58 -2.37 -7.86
N LEU A 21 2.56 -3.27 -8.04
CA LEU A 21 2.34 -4.63 -8.54
C LEU A 21 1.67 -5.56 -7.53
N PHE A 22 1.62 -5.17 -6.25
CA PHE A 22 0.89 -5.96 -5.27
C PHE A 22 -0.59 -5.90 -5.64
N THR A 23 -1.29 -7.02 -5.73
CA THR A 23 -2.74 -7.02 -5.98
C THR A 23 -3.51 -7.07 -4.66
N SER A 24 -2.92 -7.73 -3.66
CA SER A 24 -3.42 -7.80 -2.29
C SER A 24 -3.19 -6.49 -1.55
N PHE A 25 -4.24 -6.02 -0.90
CA PHE A 25 -4.15 -4.89 0.01
C PHE A 25 -3.35 -5.23 1.28
N ILE A 26 -3.41 -6.47 1.77
CA ILE A 26 -2.65 -6.89 2.96
C ILE A 26 -1.15 -6.86 2.75
N ASP A 27 -0.70 -7.24 1.55
CA ASP A 27 0.72 -7.22 1.26
C ASP A 27 1.27 -5.78 1.31
N LEU A 28 0.46 -4.80 0.88
CA LEU A 28 0.79 -3.38 1.05
C LEU A 28 0.78 -2.95 2.52
N ALA A 29 -0.21 -3.39 3.30
CA ALA A 29 -0.31 -3.07 4.71
C ALA A 29 0.91 -3.60 5.48
N HIS A 30 1.29 -4.86 5.26
CA HIS A 30 2.50 -5.46 5.82
C HIS A 30 3.77 -4.74 5.37
N ALA A 31 3.90 -4.44 4.07
CA ALA A 31 5.03 -3.67 3.55
C ALA A 31 5.15 -2.29 4.22
N SER A 32 4.02 -1.62 4.49
CA SER A 32 4.01 -0.32 5.15
C SER A 32 4.51 -0.37 6.62
N GLY A 33 4.47 -1.54 7.24
CA GLY A 33 4.93 -1.80 8.60
C GLY A 33 6.44 -2.10 8.73
N VAL A 34 7.14 -2.39 7.63
CA VAL A 34 8.56 -2.82 7.66
C VAL A 34 9.48 -1.70 8.16
N CYS A 35 9.43 -0.53 7.53
CA CYS A 35 10.18 0.64 7.97
C CYS A 35 9.59 1.94 7.40
N LYS A 36 10.07 3.09 7.86
CA LYS A 36 9.60 4.42 7.39
C LYS A 36 9.74 4.60 5.87
N LYS A 37 10.79 4.05 5.27
CA LYS A 37 11.02 4.14 3.82
C LYS A 37 9.97 3.35 3.03
N TRP A 38 9.67 2.13 3.47
CA TRP A 38 8.65 1.31 2.83
C TRP A 38 7.25 1.91 3.03
N LYS A 39 6.96 2.46 4.22
CA LYS A 39 5.73 3.22 4.46
C LYS A 39 5.53 4.36 3.46
N GLN A 40 6.59 5.09 3.14
CA GLN A 40 6.55 6.15 2.12
C GLN A 40 6.32 5.56 0.71
N GLY A 41 7.04 4.49 0.36
CA GLY A 41 6.88 3.83 -0.94
C GLY A 41 5.46 3.30 -1.15
N VAL A 42 4.83 2.76 -0.11
CA VAL A 42 3.42 2.31 -0.18
C VAL A 42 2.50 3.50 -0.44
N LYS A 43 2.69 4.65 0.20
CA LYS A 43 1.89 5.86 -0.08
C LYS A 43 2.02 6.32 -1.52
N GLU A 44 3.24 6.37 -2.04
CA GLU A 44 3.51 6.74 -3.44
C GLU A 44 2.96 5.70 -4.43
N SER A 45 2.90 4.42 -4.04
CA SER A 45 2.26 3.38 -4.85
C SER A 45 0.74 3.53 -4.89
N LEU A 46 0.11 3.89 -3.77
CA LEU A 46 -1.33 4.10 -3.68
C LEU A 46 -1.76 5.28 -4.55
N ALA A 47 -0.97 6.36 -4.55
CA ALA A 47 -1.14 7.51 -5.43
C ALA A 47 -1.19 7.12 -6.92
N ARG A 48 -0.55 6.02 -7.33
CA ARG A 48 -0.50 5.55 -8.72
C ARG A 48 -1.60 4.54 -9.06
N ARG A 49 -2.40 4.10 -8.09
CA ARG A 49 -3.45 3.10 -8.30
C ARG A 49 -4.76 3.73 -8.75
N HIS A 50 -5.37 3.07 -9.72
CA HIS A 50 -6.72 3.35 -10.22
C HIS A 50 -7.77 2.39 -9.64
N ASN A 51 -7.35 1.24 -9.12
CA ASN A 51 -8.23 0.27 -8.49
C ASN A 51 -7.74 -0.14 -7.09
N LEU A 52 -8.68 -0.42 -6.19
CA LEU A 52 -8.40 -0.93 -4.86
C LEU A 52 -9.59 -1.76 -4.37
N SER A 53 -9.31 -2.89 -3.74
CA SER A 53 -10.33 -3.78 -3.20
C SER A 53 -10.02 -4.12 -1.74
N PHE A 54 -11.00 -3.85 -0.89
CA PHE A 54 -11.09 -4.27 0.51
C PHE A 54 -12.05 -5.45 0.68
N THR A 55 -12.49 -6.09 -0.41
CA THR A 55 -13.47 -7.16 -0.38
C THR A 55 -12.99 -8.33 0.48
N GLY A 56 -13.81 -8.76 1.45
CA GLY A 56 -13.47 -9.83 2.38
C GLY A 56 -12.60 -9.40 3.58
N TRP A 57 -12.38 -8.10 3.80
CA TRP A 57 -11.56 -7.60 4.90
C TRP A 57 -12.38 -6.84 5.94
N LYS A 58 -12.14 -7.16 7.22
CA LYS A 58 -12.62 -6.36 8.36
C LYS A 58 -11.52 -5.37 8.74
N MET A 59 -11.66 -4.14 8.29
CA MET A 59 -10.75 -3.03 8.61
C MET A 59 -11.52 -1.94 9.34
N ASP A 60 -10.85 -1.17 10.20
CA ASP A 60 -11.47 0.00 10.84
C ASP A 60 -11.56 1.17 9.84
N ASP A 61 -12.52 2.05 10.10
CA ASP A 61 -12.83 3.18 9.22
C ASP A 61 -11.65 4.17 9.12
N ASP A 62 -10.88 4.39 10.19
CA ASP A 62 -9.73 5.34 10.18
C ASP A 62 -8.61 4.84 9.27
N SER A 63 -8.24 3.57 9.41
CA SER A 63 -7.23 2.95 8.54
C SER A 63 -7.67 2.99 7.09
N THR A 64 -8.94 2.66 6.81
CA THR A 64 -9.51 2.68 5.46
C THR A 64 -9.49 4.09 4.87
N ALA A 65 -9.96 5.09 5.61
CA ALA A 65 -9.99 6.49 5.18
C ALA A 65 -8.60 7.02 4.85
N ARG A 66 -7.61 6.73 5.69
CA ARG A 66 -6.21 7.15 5.46
C ARG A 66 -5.60 6.56 4.20
N LEU A 67 -6.03 5.37 3.79
CA LEU A 67 -5.53 4.72 2.58
C LEU A 67 -6.21 5.24 1.32
N VAL A 68 -7.53 5.39 1.36
CA VAL A 68 -8.29 6.03 0.27
C VAL A 68 -7.78 7.45 0.05
N TYR A 69 -7.47 8.20 1.12
CA TYR A 69 -6.88 9.53 1.05
C TYR A 69 -5.57 9.57 0.24
N HIS A 70 -4.73 8.54 0.37
CA HIS A 70 -3.47 8.46 -0.37
C HIS A 70 -3.63 7.95 -1.81
N ALA A 71 -4.76 7.31 -2.15
CA ALA A 71 -5.08 6.82 -3.49
C ALA A 71 -5.90 7.86 -4.29
N TYR A 72 -5.37 9.05 -4.48
CA TYR A 72 -6.11 10.16 -5.12
C TYR A 72 -6.43 9.95 -6.61
N ASN A 73 -5.78 8.99 -7.29
CA ASN A 73 -6.08 8.61 -8.69
C ASN A 73 -7.06 7.42 -8.79
N LEU A 74 -7.69 7.03 -7.67
CA LEU A 74 -8.59 5.89 -7.63
C LEU A 74 -9.86 6.14 -8.44
N THR A 75 -10.14 5.26 -9.40
CA THR A 75 -11.37 5.28 -10.21
C THR A 75 -12.32 4.16 -9.83
N LYS A 76 -11.82 3.11 -9.16
CA LYS A 76 -12.62 1.96 -8.73
C LYS A 76 -12.24 1.54 -7.31
N LEU A 77 -13.25 1.43 -6.46
CA LEU A 77 -13.11 1.00 -5.07
C LEU A 77 -14.13 -0.11 -4.76
N ASP A 78 -13.65 -1.29 -4.40
CA ASP A 78 -14.49 -2.43 -4.00
C ASP A 78 -14.41 -2.60 -2.47
N MET A 79 -15.53 -2.50 -1.75
CA MET A 79 -15.57 -2.52 -0.27
C MET A 79 -16.41 -3.67 0.32
N TYR A 80 -16.75 -4.72 -0.45
CA TYR A 80 -17.70 -5.74 0.03
C TYR A 80 -17.17 -6.51 1.25
N VAL A 81 -17.66 -6.15 2.43
CA VAL A 81 -17.48 -6.89 3.69
C VAL A 81 -18.54 -7.99 3.73
N TYR A 82 -18.14 -9.25 3.84
CA TYR A 82 -19.08 -10.31 4.21
C TYR A 82 -19.46 -10.08 5.68
N ILE A 83 -20.72 -9.71 5.91
CA ILE A 83 -21.34 -9.57 7.24
C ILE A 83 -21.73 -10.95 7.74
#